data_AF-A0A124IXP3-F1
#
_entry.id   AF-A0A124IXP3-F1
#
_cell.length_a   1.000
_cell.length_b   1.000
_cell.length_c   1.000
_cell.angle_alpha   90.00
_cell.angle_beta   90.00
_cell.angle_gamma   90.00
#
_symmetry.space_group_name_H-M   'P 1'
#
loop_
_entity.id
_entity.type
_entity.pdbx_description
1 polymer ?
#
loop_
_entity_poly.entity_id
_entity_poly.type
_entity_poly.pdbx_seq_one_letter_code
_entity_poly.pdbx_strand_id
1 'polypeptide(L)'
;MTVLISETQLLNYSHPGIQQLLRDRQWAQLPVKEQILQIYNFVRDEIQFGYNRSDVIQASEILQDGYGQCNTKGILFMTLLRAAGIPCRMHGFTIDKGLQKGAMKGWYYRLSPQEIIHSWVEVWYQDKWLNIEGFILDMPYLSRLQAKFAACPEGFCGYGAATDNLSNPEVYWDEGHTYIQKEGIVQDFGIFDSPDEYFAVHRQKLGPLREAVFVHIVRHLMNRNVNKIRQGSTASGA
;
A
#
# COMPACT_ATOMS: atom_id res chain seq x y z
N MET A 1 24.34 -5.86 1.09
CA MET A 1 23.78 -4.52 0.83
C MET A 1 23.36 -4.33 -0.63
N THR A 2 24.12 -4.80 -1.63
CA THR A 2 23.76 -4.68 -3.06
C THR A 2 22.40 -5.31 -3.41
N VAL A 3 22.04 -6.43 -2.77
CA VAL A 3 20.73 -7.09 -2.97
C VAL A 3 19.56 -6.15 -2.67
N LEU A 4 19.66 -5.33 -1.62
CA LEU A 4 18.58 -4.46 -1.13
C LEU A 4 18.36 -3.19 -1.97
N ILE A 5 19.19 -3.00 -3.00
CA ILE A 5 19.05 -1.95 -4.02
C ILE A 5 18.92 -2.53 -5.44
N SER A 6 18.91 -3.86 -5.59
CA SER A 6 18.87 -4.52 -6.89
C SER A 6 17.46 -4.57 -7.48
N GLU A 7 17.38 -4.47 -8.81
CA GLU A 7 16.17 -4.70 -9.59
C GLU A 7 15.68 -6.15 -9.45
N THR A 8 14.37 -6.35 -9.51
CA THR A 8 13.73 -7.67 -9.58
C THR A 8 12.61 -7.65 -10.63
N GLN A 9 11.90 -8.76 -10.81
CA GLN A 9 10.80 -8.80 -11.79
C GLN A 9 9.67 -7.85 -11.37
N LEU A 10 9.34 -7.79 -10.07
CA LEU A 10 8.32 -6.87 -9.55
C LEU A 10 8.87 -5.46 -9.37
N LEU A 11 10.15 -5.31 -9.00
CA LEU A 11 10.80 -4.02 -8.74
C LEU A 11 11.52 -3.46 -9.98
N ASN A 12 10.86 -3.51 -11.14
CA ASN A 12 11.46 -3.30 -12.46
C ASN A 12 11.78 -1.83 -12.80
N TYR A 13 12.66 -1.19 -12.02
CA TYR A 13 12.98 0.22 -12.17
C TYR A 13 13.64 0.59 -13.50
N SER A 14 14.23 -0.35 -14.24
CA SER A 14 14.80 -0.12 -15.58
C SER A 14 13.73 0.06 -16.65
N HIS A 15 12.46 -0.22 -16.35
CA HIS A 15 11.36 -0.01 -17.28
C HIS A 15 11.26 1.46 -17.72
N PRO A 16 11.07 1.77 -19.03
CA PRO A 16 11.09 3.14 -19.54
C PRO A 16 10.14 4.11 -18.84
N GLY A 17 8.95 3.64 -18.44
CA GLY A 17 7.97 4.45 -17.68
C GLY A 17 8.47 4.85 -16.28
N ILE A 18 9.15 3.95 -15.57
CA ILE A 18 9.76 4.28 -14.26
C ILE A 18 10.93 5.24 -14.47
N GLN A 19 11.80 4.96 -15.43
CA GLN A 19 12.93 5.83 -15.76
C GLN A 19 12.50 7.24 -16.19
N GLN A 20 11.38 7.36 -16.91
CA GLN A 20 10.79 8.65 -17.26
C GLN A 20 10.35 9.42 -16.00
N LEU A 21 9.60 8.77 -15.10
CA LEU A 21 9.21 9.38 -13.82
C LEU A 21 10.44 9.85 -13.02
N LEU A 22 11.47 9.02 -12.90
CA LEU A 22 12.69 9.36 -12.17
C LEU A 22 13.41 10.59 -12.78
N ARG A 23 13.46 10.70 -14.11
CA ARG A 23 14.02 11.87 -14.81
C ARG A 23 13.19 13.13 -14.55
N ASP A 24 11.87 13.02 -14.65
CA ASP A 24 10.96 14.16 -14.49
C ASP A 24 10.97 14.70 -13.07
N ARG A 25 11.13 13.81 -12.08
CA ARG A 25 11.12 14.17 -10.65
C ARG A 25 12.49 14.60 -10.12
N GLN A 26 13.57 14.20 -10.78
CA GLN A 26 14.95 14.51 -10.41
C GLN A 26 15.31 14.15 -8.96
N TRP A 27 14.63 13.17 -8.36
CA TRP A 27 14.84 12.82 -6.94
C TRP A 27 16.30 12.48 -6.65
N ALA A 28 17.01 11.78 -7.53
CA ALA A 28 18.41 11.40 -7.34
C ALA A 28 19.38 12.58 -7.06
N GLN A 29 18.98 13.82 -7.33
CA GLN A 29 19.78 15.03 -7.08
C GLN A 29 19.52 15.65 -5.69
N LEU A 30 18.48 15.20 -5.00
CA LEU A 30 18.12 15.69 -3.66
C LEU A 30 18.98 15.01 -2.58
N PRO A 31 19.12 15.61 -1.39
CA PRO A 31 19.67 14.89 -0.25
C PRO A 31 18.77 13.71 0.15
N VAL A 32 19.35 12.68 0.78
CA VAL A 32 18.69 11.38 1.00
C VAL A 32 17.36 11.50 1.75
N LYS A 33 17.25 12.41 2.73
CA LYS A 33 15.99 12.66 3.45
C LYS A 33 14.90 13.10 2.47
N GLU A 34 15.18 14.09 1.65
CA GLU A 34 14.26 14.65 0.68
C GLU A 34 13.91 13.65 -0.43
N GLN A 35 14.86 12.78 -0.83
CA GLN A 35 14.59 11.68 -1.74
C GLN A 35 13.48 10.76 -1.19
N ILE A 36 13.68 10.24 0.03
CA ILE A 36 12.72 9.34 0.68
C ILE A 36 11.38 10.05 0.86
N LEU A 37 11.38 11.29 1.37
CA LEU A 37 10.17 12.06 1.62
C LEU A 37 9.36 12.30 0.34
N GLN A 38 10.01 12.68 -0.76
CA GLN A 38 9.29 12.94 -2.01
C GLN A 38 8.79 11.67 -2.68
N ILE A 39 9.57 10.59 -2.65
CA ILE A 39 9.12 9.28 -3.13
C ILE A 39 7.92 8.80 -2.29
N TYR A 40 7.99 8.94 -0.97
CA TYR A 40 6.91 8.60 -0.04
C TYR A 40 5.63 9.39 -0.35
N ASN A 41 5.74 10.72 -0.47
CA ASN A 41 4.59 11.58 -0.77
C ASN A 41 4.00 11.29 -2.16
N PHE A 42 4.84 11.02 -3.16
CA PHE A 42 4.38 10.61 -4.49
C PHE A 42 3.54 9.32 -4.41
N VAL A 43 4.07 8.27 -3.76
CA VAL A 43 3.33 7.02 -3.61
C VAL A 43 2.07 7.21 -2.76
N ARG A 44 2.11 8.03 -1.71
CA ARG A 44 0.93 8.29 -0.88
C ARG A 44 -0.18 8.99 -1.67
N ASP A 45 0.16 10.10 -2.31
CA ASP A 45 -0.83 11.09 -2.75
C ASP A 45 -1.13 11.04 -4.25
N GLU A 46 -0.16 10.62 -5.08
CA GLU A 46 -0.33 10.58 -6.53
C GLU A 46 -0.72 9.19 -7.04
N ILE A 47 -0.39 8.13 -6.30
CA ILE A 47 -0.88 6.78 -6.56
C ILE A 47 -2.09 6.54 -5.64
N GLN A 48 -3.29 6.60 -6.20
CA GLN A 48 -4.51 6.54 -5.40
C GLN A 48 -4.65 5.21 -4.64
N PHE A 49 -5.30 5.21 -3.47
CA PHE A 49 -5.71 3.97 -2.84
C PHE A 49 -6.73 3.24 -3.72
N GLY A 50 -6.47 1.96 -4.02
CA GLY A 50 -7.31 1.13 -4.90
C GLY A 50 -6.80 -0.31 -4.99
N TYR A 51 -7.55 -1.17 -5.65
CA TYR A 51 -7.31 -2.62 -5.71
C TYR A 51 -6.95 -3.00 -7.14
N ASN A 52 -5.68 -3.40 -7.37
CA ASN A 52 -5.20 -3.87 -8.68
C ASN A 52 -5.75 -5.27 -9.01
N ARG A 53 -5.39 -5.82 -10.18
CA ARG A 53 -5.79 -7.18 -10.58
C ARG A 53 -5.16 -8.27 -9.71
N SER A 54 -3.97 -8.01 -9.17
CA SER A 54 -3.19 -8.98 -8.39
C SER A 54 -2.19 -8.21 -7.53
N ASP A 55 -1.76 -8.81 -6.42
CA ASP A 55 -0.62 -8.34 -5.63
C ASP A 55 0.71 -8.53 -6.37
N VAL A 56 0.76 -9.48 -7.31
CA VAL A 56 1.98 -9.90 -8.03
C VAL A 56 1.98 -9.27 -9.43
N ILE A 57 2.14 -7.95 -9.47
CA ILE A 57 2.28 -7.16 -10.70
C ILE A 57 3.50 -6.25 -10.63
N GLN A 58 4.05 -5.89 -11.80
CA GLN A 58 5.27 -5.09 -11.88
C GLN A 58 5.02 -3.63 -11.48
N ALA A 59 6.03 -2.98 -10.90
CA ALA A 59 5.97 -1.56 -10.53
C ALA A 59 5.57 -0.65 -11.70
N SER A 60 6.04 -0.97 -12.92
CA SER A 60 5.64 -0.24 -14.13
C SER A 60 4.15 -0.32 -14.43
N GLU A 61 3.51 -1.47 -14.17
CA GLU A 61 2.05 -1.64 -14.33
C GLU A 61 1.31 -0.86 -13.26
N ILE A 62 1.79 -0.89 -12.01
CA ILE A 62 1.20 -0.13 -10.89
C ILE A 62 1.25 1.37 -11.16
N LEU A 63 2.39 1.86 -11.67
CA LEU A 63 2.54 3.25 -12.08
C LEU A 63 1.54 3.62 -13.20
N GLN A 64 1.35 2.74 -14.18
CA GLN A 64 0.41 2.95 -15.27
C GLN A 64 -1.06 2.95 -14.80
N ASP A 65 -1.41 2.05 -13.87
CA ASP A 65 -2.73 1.98 -13.26
C ASP A 65 -3.05 3.27 -12.50
N GLY A 66 -2.05 3.90 -11.87
CA GLY A 66 -2.21 5.13 -11.09
C GLY A 66 -2.90 4.92 -9.73
N TYR A 67 -3.05 3.67 -9.30
CA TYR A 67 -3.60 3.31 -8.01
C TYR A 67 -3.02 1.99 -7.49
N GLY A 68 -3.13 1.78 -6.18
CA GLY A 68 -2.78 0.51 -5.56
C GLY A 68 -3.17 0.38 -4.10
N GLN A 69 -2.89 -0.80 -3.55
CA GLN A 69 -3.11 -1.18 -2.16
C GLN A 69 -1.75 -1.40 -1.47
N CYS A 70 -1.75 -1.75 -0.18
CA CYS A 70 -0.55 -2.07 0.62
C CYS A 70 0.61 -2.68 -0.18
N ASN A 71 0.40 -3.88 -0.71
CA ASN A 71 1.39 -4.67 -1.43
C ASN A 71 1.88 -3.98 -2.71
N THR A 72 0.96 -3.50 -3.55
CA THR A 72 1.31 -2.91 -4.85
C THR A 72 1.91 -1.51 -4.72
N LYS A 73 1.40 -0.68 -3.78
CA LYS A 73 2.04 0.59 -3.43
C LYS A 73 3.41 0.36 -2.79
N GLY A 74 3.57 -0.70 -1.99
CA GLY A 74 4.86 -1.14 -1.45
C GLY A 74 5.85 -1.53 -2.55
N ILE A 75 5.43 -2.31 -3.56
CA ILE A 75 6.25 -2.65 -4.73
C ILE A 75 6.74 -1.38 -5.45
N LEU A 76 5.84 -0.43 -5.74
CA LEU A 76 6.21 0.81 -6.42
C LEU A 76 7.14 1.66 -5.53
N PHE A 77 6.85 1.79 -4.24
CA PHE A 77 7.70 2.51 -3.28
C PHE A 77 9.12 1.93 -3.23
N MET A 78 9.25 0.61 -3.06
CA MET A 78 10.54 -0.08 -3.08
C MET A 78 11.28 0.15 -4.40
N THR A 79 10.58 0.06 -5.53
CA THR A 79 11.18 0.27 -6.87
C THR A 79 11.84 1.64 -6.99
N LEU A 80 11.14 2.69 -6.54
CA LEU A 80 11.64 4.07 -6.61
C LEU A 80 12.80 4.31 -5.64
N LEU A 81 12.73 3.75 -4.43
CA LEU A 81 13.83 3.80 -3.45
C LEU A 81 15.09 3.12 -3.99
N ARG A 82 14.96 1.92 -4.55
CA ARG A 82 16.10 1.16 -5.10
C ARG A 82 16.74 1.86 -6.28
N ALA A 83 15.92 2.46 -7.15
CA ALA A 83 16.41 3.26 -8.26
C ALA A 83 17.21 4.50 -7.79
N ALA A 84 16.90 5.03 -6.60
CA ALA A 84 17.65 6.09 -5.94
C ALA A 84 18.83 5.59 -5.08
N GLY A 85 19.10 4.27 -5.07
CA GLY A 85 20.18 3.67 -4.29
C GLY A 85 19.90 3.55 -2.79
N ILE A 86 18.64 3.68 -2.37
CA ILE A 86 18.23 3.60 -0.97
C ILE A 86 17.87 2.14 -0.64
N PRO A 87 18.58 1.48 0.30
CA PRO A 87 18.28 0.10 0.65
C PRO A 87 16.91 -0.04 1.30
N CYS A 88 16.13 -1.00 0.79
CA CYS A 88 14.82 -1.32 1.35
C CYS A 88 14.53 -2.82 1.24
N ARG A 89 13.68 -3.31 2.15
CA ARG A 89 13.24 -4.70 2.23
C ARG A 89 11.75 -4.76 2.57
N MET A 90 11.12 -5.91 2.36
CA MET A 90 9.70 -6.10 2.62
C MET A 90 9.51 -6.82 3.94
N HIS A 91 8.50 -6.44 4.70
CA HIS A 91 8.05 -7.19 5.87
C HIS A 91 6.66 -7.75 5.56
N GLY A 92 6.55 -9.08 5.54
CA GLY A 92 5.33 -9.78 5.16
C GLY A 92 4.52 -10.21 6.37
N PHE A 93 3.20 -10.11 6.29
CA PHE A 93 2.28 -10.57 7.33
C PHE A 93 0.87 -10.79 6.76
N THR A 94 -0.03 -11.29 7.59
CA THR A 94 -1.49 -11.25 7.32
C THR A 94 -2.19 -10.26 8.21
N ILE A 95 -3.31 -9.75 7.73
CA ILE A 95 -4.24 -8.91 8.48
C ILE A 95 -5.64 -9.53 8.53
N ASP A 96 -6.43 -9.19 9.55
CA ASP A 96 -7.85 -9.55 9.59
C ASP A 96 -8.63 -8.74 8.54
N LYS A 97 -9.54 -9.42 7.82
CA LYS A 97 -10.37 -8.80 6.78
C LYS A 97 -11.24 -7.66 7.30
N GLY A 98 -11.45 -7.54 8.61
CA GLY A 98 -12.12 -6.42 9.26
C GLY A 98 -11.57 -5.07 8.79
N LEU A 99 -10.26 -5.00 8.50
CA LEU A 99 -9.61 -3.83 7.94
C LEU A 99 -10.20 -3.39 6.59
N GLN A 100 -10.68 -4.34 5.78
CA GLN A 100 -11.32 -4.06 4.49
C GLN A 100 -12.81 -3.77 4.61
N LYS A 101 -13.43 -3.95 5.78
CA LYS A 101 -14.87 -3.72 5.98
C LYS A 101 -15.20 -2.25 5.67
N GLY A 102 -16.16 -2.02 4.79
CA GLY A 102 -16.56 -0.67 4.38
C GLY A 102 -15.90 -0.20 3.09
N ALA A 103 -14.65 -0.60 2.80
CA ALA A 103 -14.08 -0.55 1.45
C ALA A 103 -14.65 -1.68 0.58
N MET A 104 -14.75 -2.87 1.17
CA MET A 104 -15.49 -4.03 0.68
C MET A 104 -16.86 -4.12 1.38
N LYS A 105 -17.92 -4.51 0.65
CA LYS A 105 -19.29 -4.56 1.19
C LYS A 105 -20.04 -5.84 0.82
N GLY A 106 -21.16 -6.08 1.49
CA GLY A 106 -22.17 -7.05 1.08
C GLY A 106 -21.66 -8.50 0.92
N TRP A 107 -22.08 -9.16 -0.15
CA TRP A 107 -21.77 -10.58 -0.40
C TRP A 107 -20.28 -10.82 -0.60
N TYR A 108 -19.56 -9.93 -1.29
CA TYR A 108 -18.15 -10.15 -1.59
C TYR A 108 -17.27 -9.99 -0.35
N TYR A 109 -17.63 -9.13 0.62
CA TYR A 109 -16.98 -9.11 1.94
C TYR A 109 -17.23 -10.40 2.75
N ARG A 110 -18.44 -10.96 2.69
CA ARG A 110 -18.74 -12.21 3.40
C ARG A 110 -17.94 -13.40 2.85
N LEU A 111 -17.69 -13.41 1.54
CA LEU A 111 -16.95 -14.47 0.86
C LEU A 111 -15.43 -14.26 0.86
N SER A 112 -14.92 -13.13 1.36
CA SER A 112 -13.48 -12.91 1.44
C SER A 112 -12.83 -13.77 2.55
N PRO A 113 -11.59 -14.22 2.33
CA PRO A 113 -10.81 -14.92 3.35
C PRO A 113 -10.73 -14.10 4.65
N GLN A 114 -10.70 -14.79 5.80
CA GLN A 114 -10.58 -14.13 7.11
C GLN A 114 -9.26 -13.36 7.21
N GLU A 115 -8.17 -13.97 6.76
CA GLU A 115 -6.84 -13.38 6.72
C GLU A 115 -6.46 -12.99 5.30
N ILE A 116 -5.92 -11.78 5.16
CA ILE A 116 -5.49 -11.21 3.89
C ILE A 116 -3.99 -10.98 3.93
N ILE A 117 -3.29 -11.39 2.88
CA ILE A 117 -1.86 -11.13 2.73
C ILE A 117 -1.58 -9.64 2.64
N HIS A 118 -0.56 -9.22 3.37
CA HIS A 118 -0.23 -7.83 3.57
C HIS A 118 1.28 -7.64 3.74
N SER A 119 1.69 -6.37 3.75
CA SER A 119 3.08 -6.00 3.96
C SER A 119 3.24 -4.53 4.32
N TRP A 120 4.41 -4.19 4.86
CA TRP A 120 4.99 -2.85 4.79
C TRP A 120 6.41 -2.90 4.24
N VAL A 121 7.00 -1.73 4.02
CA VAL A 121 8.38 -1.59 3.55
C VAL A 121 9.26 -1.14 4.70
N GLU A 122 10.41 -1.78 4.89
CA GLU A 122 11.45 -1.30 5.78
C GLU A 122 12.53 -0.58 4.97
N VAL A 123 12.85 0.65 5.37
CA VAL A 123 13.83 1.52 4.70
C VAL A 123 15.04 1.72 5.59
N TRP A 124 16.25 1.54 5.05
CA TRP A 124 17.49 1.82 5.77
C TRP A 124 17.80 3.31 5.74
N TYR A 125 17.82 3.96 6.90
CA TYR A 125 18.06 5.39 7.02
C TYR A 125 18.75 5.71 8.35
N GLN A 126 19.87 6.44 8.34
CA GLN A 126 20.65 6.79 9.53
C GLN A 126 20.94 5.58 10.45
N ASP A 127 21.49 4.52 9.88
CA ASP A 127 21.90 3.29 10.60
C ASP A 127 20.77 2.54 11.33
N LYS A 128 19.51 2.77 10.93
CA LYS A 128 18.33 2.06 11.44
C LYS A 128 17.37 1.66 10.32
N TRP A 129 16.58 0.61 10.59
CA TRP A 129 15.44 0.22 9.76
C TRP A 129 14.19 0.96 10.22
N LEU A 130 13.56 1.68 9.29
CA LEU A 130 12.29 2.36 9.51
C LEU A 130 11.17 1.58 8.82
N ASN A 131 10.18 1.11 9.58
CA ASN A 131 8.92 0.61 9.05
C ASN A 131 8.10 1.75 8.44
N ILE A 132 7.77 1.61 7.16
CA ILE A 132 7.03 2.59 6.37
C ILE A 132 5.77 1.91 5.82
N GLU A 133 4.62 2.26 6.38
CA GLU A 133 3.30 1.76 5.99
C GLU A 133 2.30 2.91 5.73
N GLY A 134 2.55 4.11 6.25
CA GLY A 134 1.58 5.23 6.23
C GLY A 134 1.20 5.77 4.84
N PHE A 135 1.86 5.34 3.76
CA PHE A 135 1.59 5.81 2.39
C PHE A 135 0.35 5.18 1.74
N ILE A 136 -0.33 4.25 2.41
CA ILE A 136 -1.34 3.40 1.74
C ILE A 136 -2.57 4.21 1.33
N LEU A 137 -3.07 5.06 2.23
CA LEU A 137 -4.24 5.90 1.98
C LEU A 137 -3.83 7.27 1.46
N ASP A 138 -4.34 7.65 0.28
CA ASP A 138 -4.18 9.02 -0.22
C ASP A 138 -4.93 10.03 0.65
N MET A 139 -4.36 11.23 0.83
CA MET A 139 -4.94 12.25 1.71
C MET A 139 -6.41 12.61 1.42
N PRO A 140 -6.85 12.71 0.15
CA PRO A 140 -8.28 12.91 -0.15
C PRO A 140 -9.18 11.77 0.37
N TYR A 141 -8.72 10.52 0.35
CA TYR A 141 -9.46 9.41 0.92
C TYR A 141 -9.45 9.43 2.45
N LEU A 142 -8.28 9.60 3.07
CA LEU A 142 -8.11 9.61 4.52
C LEU A 142 -8.92 10.73 5.19
N SER A 143 -8.86 11.95 4.64
CA SER A 143 -9.62 13.10 5.17
C SER A 143 -11.14 12.87 5.16
N ARG A 144 -11.66 12.10 4.20
CA ARG A 144 -13.07 11.72 4.13
C ARG A 144 -13.44 10.68 5.18
N LEU A 145 -12.54 9.75 5.49
CA LEU A 145 -12.73 8.82 6.62
C LEU A 145 -12.71 9.58 7.94
N GLN A 146 -11.75 10.47 8.14
CA GLN A 146 -11.65 11.32 9.33
C GLN A 146 -12.92 12.13 9.55
N ALA A 147 -13.43 12.79 8.51
CA ALA A 147 -14.69 13.53 8.60
C ALA A 147 -15.89 12.62 8.91
N LYS A 148 -15.95 11.44 8.28
CA LYS A 148 -17.05 10.48 8.48
C LYS A 148 -17.09 9.89 9.89
N PHE A 149 -15.92 9.68 10.50
CA PHE A 149 -15.77 9.01 11.80
C PHE A 149 -15.24 9.95 12.90
N ALA A 150 -15.43 11.26 12.74
CA ALA A 150 -14.93 12.26 13.69
C ALA A 150 -15.45 12.06 15.14
N ALA A 151 -16.59 11.41 15.31
CA ALA A 151 -17.16 11.10 16.63
C ALA A 151 -16.54 9.86 17.31
N CYS A 152 -15.85 8.99 16.55
CA CYS A 152 -15.22 7.76 17.06
C CYS A 152 -13.83 7.57 16.43
N PRO A 153 -12.85 8.42 16.76
CA PRO A 153 -11.52 8.37 16.14
C PRO A 153 -10.60 7.30 16.74
N GLU A 154 -10.92 6.81 17.94
CA GLU A 154 -10.08 5.87 18.68
C GLU A 154 -10.36 4.41 18.28
N GLY A 155 -9.30 3.58 18.20
CA GLY A 155 -9.41 2.14 17.92
C GLY A 155 -10.13 1.82 16.61
N PHE A 156 -9.87 2.61 15.56
CA PHE A 156 -10.58 2.50 14.28
C PHE A 156 -10.06 1.32 13.46
N CYS A 157 -10.97 0.45 12.99
CA CYS A 157 -10.66 -0.64 12.07
C CYS A 157 -11.72 -0.77 10.97
N GLY A 158 -11.29 -0.61 9.72
CA GLY A 158 -12.13 -0.68 8.53
C GLY A 158 -11.68 0.30 7.46
N TYR A 159 -12.31 0.23 6.29
CA TYR A 159 -12.08 1.16 5.17
C TYR A 159 -10.61 1.25 4.72
N GLY A 160 -9.80 0.21 4.95
CA GLY A 160 -8.37 0.26 4.66
C GLY A 160 -7.53 0.94 5.73
N ALA A 161 -8.03 1.17 6.95
CA ALA A 161 -7.23 1.62 8.09
C ALA A 161 -7.47 0.74 9.32
N ALA A 162 -6.43 0.56 10.12
CA ALA A 162 -6.46 -0.01 11.46
C ALA A 162 -5.47 0.77 12.34
N THR A 163 -5.99 1.71 13.14
CA THR A 163 -5.18 2.67 13.93
C THR A 163 -5.88 3.09 15.20
N ASP A 164 -5.09 3.32 16.26
CA ASP A 164 -5.59 3.85 17.54
C ASP A 164 -6.08 5.29 17.46
N ASN A 165 -5.67 6.07 16.46
CA ASN A 165 -6.08 7.47 16.30
C ASN A 165 -6.27 7.84 14.83
N LEU A 166 -7.50 7.68 14.33
CA LEU A 166 -7.85 8.05 12.95
C LEU A 166 -7.73 9.55 12.70
N SER A 167 -7.93 10.40 13.71
CA SER A 167 -7.83 11.86 13.57
C SER A 167 -6.41 12.34 13.31
N ASN A 168 -5.41 11.63 13.85
CA ASN A 168 -4.00 11.96 13.67
C ASN A 168 -3.13 10.69 13.54
N PRO A 169 -3.27 9.92 12.44
CA PRO A 169 -2.48 8.72 12.24
C PRO A 169 -1.06 9.09 11.81
N GLU A 170 -0.13 8.17 12.01
CA GLU A 170 1.30 8.33 11.70
C GLU A 170 1.58 8.23 10.18
N VAL A 171 0.93 9.06 9.36
CA VAL A 171 0.97 9.01 7.89
C VAL A 171 1.89 10.05 7.26
N TYR A 172 2.51 10.92 8.03
CA TYR A 172 3.52 11.88 7.58
C TYR A 172 4.90 11.36 7.96
N TRP A 173 5.73 11.08 6.97
CA TRP A 173 7.09 10.63 7.25
C TRP A 173 7.98 11.83 7.60
N ASP A 174 8.59 11.78 8.77
CA ASP A 174 9.67 12.67 9.21
C ASP A 174 10.71 11.85 9.98
N GLU A 175 11.50 11.07 9.23
CA GLU A 175 12.64 10.28 9.75
C GLU A 175 12.29 9.20 10.81
N GLY A 176 11.00 8.92 10.97
CA GLY A 176 10.42 7.93 11.89
C GLY A 176 9.67 6.82 11.17
N HIS A 177 9.01 5.98 11.97
CA HIS A 177 8.08 4.98 11.46
C HIS A 177 6.78 5.65 11.00
N THR A 178 6.09 5.02 10.04
CA THR A 178 4.75 5.44 9.64
C THR A 178 3.82 4.26 9.59
N TYR A 179 2.58 4.45 10.04
CA TYR A 179 1.60 3.37 10.19
C TYR A 179 0.18 3.83 9.89
N ILE A 180 -0.62 2.93 9.33
CA ILE A 180 -2.05 3.12 9.11
C ILE A 180 -2.85 1.82 9.17
N GLN A 181 -2.19 0.65 9.18
CA GLN A 181 -2.82 -0.67 9.15
C GLN A 181 -2.22 -1.67 10.18
N LYS A 182 -1.16 -1.30 10.92
CA LYS A 182 -0.46 -2.16 11.91
C LYS A 182 -1.37 -2.88 12.91
N GLU A 183 -2.46 -2.25 13.37
CA GLU A 183 -3.35 -2.85 14.39
C GLU A 183 -4.20 -4.00 13.83
N GLY A 184 -4.14 -4.24 12.52
CA GLY A 184 -4.85 -5.33 11.85
C GLY A 184 -4.08 -6.66 11.79
N ILE A 185 -2.81 -6.71 12.24
CA ILE A 185 -1.92 -7.86 12.04
C ILE A 185 -2.39 -9.09 12.82
N VAL A 186 -2.38 -10.24 12.14
CA VAL A 186 -2.74 -11.55 12.71
C VAL A 186 -1.55 -12.49 12.77
N GLN A 187 -0.79 -12.60 11.67
CA GLN A 187 0.39 -13.47 11.59
C GLN A 187 1.54 -12.73 10.94
N ASP A 188 2.70 -12.70 11.61
CA ASP A 188 3.93 -12.11 11.12
C ASP A 188 4.78 -13.17 10.40
N PHE A 189 5.16 -12.90 9.15
CA PHE A 189 6.02 -13.79 8.34
C PHE A 189 7.49 -13.33 8.30
N GLY A 190 7.79 -12.15 8.85
CA GLY A 190 9.11 -11.59 8.93
C GLY A 190 9.56 -10.89 7.65
N ILE A 191 10.88 -10.85 7.49
CA ILE A 191 11.56 -9.98 6.54
C ILE A 191 11.96 -10.77 5.28
N PHE A 192 11.76 -10.14 4.13
CA PHE A 192 12.14 -10.64 2.81
C PHE A 192 12.96 -9.58 2.07
N ASP A 193 13.99 -10.01 1.35
CA ASP A 193 14.83 -9.07 0.60
C ASP A 193 14.06 -8.46 -0.57
N SER A 194 12.98 -9.06 -1.07
CA SER A 194 12.15 -8.52 -2.15
C SER A 194 10.70 -9.00 -2.09
N PRO A 195 9.75 -8.29 -2.73
CA PRO A 195 8.39 -8.80 -2.92
C PRO A 195 8.36 -10.09 -3.73
N ASP A 196 9.31 -10.32 -4.63
CA ASP A 196 9.41 -11.55 -5.42
C ASP A 196 9.62 -12.77 -4.51
N GLU A 197 10.52 -12.66 -3.52
CA GLU A 197 10.74 -13.70 -2.51
C GLU A 197 9.51 -13.89 -1.62
N TYR A 198 8.91 -12.80 -1.16
CA TYR A 198 7.70 -12.86 -0.33
C TYR A 198 6.57 -13.58 -1.05
N PHE A 199 6.24 -13.16 -2.28
CA PHE A 199 5.16 -13.76 -3.07
C PHE A 199 5.50 -15.11 -3.69
N ALA A 200 6.76 -15.56 -3.65
CA ALA A 200 7.11 -16.94 -4.00
C ALA A 200 6.59 -17.94 -2.95
N VAL A 201 6.57 -17.53 -1.67
CA VAL A 201 6.18 -18.39 -0.54
C VAL A 201 4.77 -18.08 -0.04
N HIS A 202 4.37 -16.81 -0.05
CA HIS A 202 3.10 -16.34 0.51
C HIS A 202 2.21 -15.76 -0.59
N ARG A 203 1.10 -16.43 -0.91
CA ARG A 203 0.08 -15.93 -1.84
C ARG A 203 -1.31 -16.06 -1.27
N GLN A 204 -2.19 -15.13 -1.62
CA GLN A 204 -3.58 -15.22 -1.21
C GLN A 204 -4.18 -16.47 -1.84
N LYS A 205 -4.58 -17.44 -1.01
CA LYS A 205 -5.14 -18.70 -1.47
C LYS A 205 -6.58 -18.50 -1.94
N LEU A 206 -6.76 -18.11 -3.18
CA LEU A 206 -8.06 -18.10 -3.87
C LEU A 206 -8.08 -19.21 -4.92
N GLY A 207 -9.21 -19.93 -5.03
CA GLY A 207 -9.42 -20.84 -6.13
C GLY A 207 -9.64 -20.07 -7.45
N PRO A 208 -9.37 -20.67 -8.63
CA PRO A 208 -9.38 -19.96 -9.92
C PRO A 208 -10.67 -19.20 -10.21
N LEU A 209 -11.83 -19.76 -9.83
CA LEU A 209 -13.13 -19.10 -9.98
C LEU A 209 -13.23 -17.82 -9.13
N ARG A 210 -12.76 -17.87 -7.88
CA ARG A 210 -12.79 -16.70 -6.98
C ARG A 210 -11.82 -15.62 -7.43
N GLU A 211 -10.66 -16.02 -7.94
CA GLU A 211 -9.68 -15.12 -8.54
C GLU A 211 -10.27 -14.42 -9.78
N ALA A 212 -10.91 -15.18 -10.69
CA ALA A 212 -11.58 -14.60 -11.85
C ALA A 212 -12.68 -13.61 -11.45
N VAL A 213 -13.52 -13.94 -10.46
CA VAL A 213 -14.55 -13.04 -9.92
C VAL A 213 -13.92 -11.81 -9.27
N PHE A 214 -12.78 -11.96 -8.58
CA PHE A 214 -12.07 -10.83 -7.99
C PHE A 214 -11.60 -9.85 -9.06
N VAL A 215 -10.88 -10.36 -10.06
CA VAL A 215 -10.29 -9.59 -11.16
C VAL A 215 -11.36 -8.90 -12.00
N HIS A 216 -12.46 -9.56 -12.34
CA HIS A 216 -13.43 -8.99 -13.30
C HIS A 216 -14.58 -8.25 -12.64
N ILE A 217 -14.85 -8.47 -11.34
CA ILE A 217 -16.03 -7.90 -10.67
C ILE A 217 -15.64 -7.20 -9.37
N VAL A 218 -15.09 -7.93 -8.40
CA VAL A 218 -14.99 -7.44 -7.02
C VAL A 218 -14.06 -6.23 -6.91
N ARG A 219 -12.88 -6.26 -7.54
CA ARG A 219 -11.95 -5.13 -7.48
C ARG A 219 -12.56 -3.85 -8.04
N HIS A 220 -13.37 -3.94 -9.11
CA HIS A 220 -14.02 -2.79 -9.70
C HIS A 220 -15.13 -2.23 -8.80
N LEU A 221 -15.87 -3.09 -8.10
CA LEU A 221 -16.83 -2.67 -7.08
C LEU A 221 -16.14 -1.97 -5.89
N MET A 222 -15.01 -2.52 -5.44
CA MET A 222 -14.19 -1.93 -4.38
C MET A 222 -13.64 -0.56 -4.80
N ASN A 223 -13.03 -0.46 -5.98
CA ASN A 223 -12.49 0.80 -6.52
C ASN A 223 -13.57 1.85 -6.71
N ARG A 224 -14.76 1.47 -7.20
CA ARG A 224 -15.90 2.41 -7.30
C ARG A 224 -16.34 2.92 -5.93
N ASN A 225 -16.35 2.06 -4.91
CA ASN A 225 -16.72 2.45 -3.55
C ASN A 225 -15.64 3.32 -2.89
N VAL A 226 -14.36 2.99 -3.06
CA VAL A 226 -13.23 3.82 -2.61
C VAL A 226 -13.29 5.20 -3.25
N ASN A 227 -13.53 5.29 -4.56
CA ASN A 227 -13.67 6.56 -5.28
C ASN A 227 -14.86 7.38 -4.77
N LYS A 228 -16.01 6.74 -4.48
CA LYS A 228 -17.16 7.44 -3.89
C LYS A 228 -16.82 8.05 -2.53
N ILE A 229 -16.11 7.32 -1.67
CA ILE A 229 -15.67 7.80 -0.36
C ILE A 229 -14.72 8.99 -0.55
N ARG A 230 -13.70 8.86 -1.41
CA ARG A 230 -12.74 9.92 -1.73
C ARG A 230 -13.42 11.21 -2.22
N GLN A 231 -14.44 11.08 -3.06
CA GLN A 231 -15.21 12.21 -3.58
C GLN A 231 -16.22 12.78 -2.57
N GLY A 232 -16.37 12.20 -1.38
CA GLY A 232 -17.37 12.62 -0.39
C GLY A 232 -18.81 12.33 -0.82
N SER A 233 -19.01 11.47 -1.82
CA SER A 233 -20.35 11.04 -2.24
C SER A 233 -20.91 10.07 -1.20
N THR A 234 -21.77 10.57 -0.32
CA THR A 234 -22.51 9.76 0.64
C THR A 234 -23.35 8.73 -0.13
N ALA A 235 -23.01 7.44 0.03
CA ALA A 235 -24.02 6.41 -0.14
C ALA A 235 -24.94 6.54 1.08
N SER A 236 -26.14 7.10 0.87
CA SER A 236 -27.29 6.86 1.72
C SER A 236 -27.44 5.35 1.94
N GLY A 237 -27.54 4.94 3.21
CA GLY A 237 -27.74 3.53 3.58
C GLY A 237 -27.18 3.23 4.96
N ALA A 238 -27.94 3.63 5.96
CA ALA A 238 -28.05 2.88 7.22
C ALA A 238 -28.62 1.48 6.92
#